data_AF-A0A1G7WPD8-F1
#
_entry.id   AF-A0A1G7WPD8-F1
#
_cell.length_a   1.000
_cell.length_b   1.000
_cell.length_c   1.000
_cell.angle_alpha   90.00
_cell.angle_beta   90.00
_cell.angle_gamma   90.00
#
_symmetry.space_group_name_H-M   'P 1'
#
loop_
_entity.id
_entity.type
_entity.pdbx_description
1 polymer ?
#
loop_
_entity_poly.entity_id
_entity_poly.type
_entity_poly.pdbx_seq_one_letter_code
_entity_poly.pdbx_strand_id
1 'polypeptide(L)'
;MIIEAAAETVKNPPEQFTGDVWVDVIAAPHQPDQRMTVATVRFAPGARTAWHSHARGQYLRVTQGIARFAMLEAGDDPATTTTWREHVTDDDYAGTTVDEREESR
;
A
#
# COMPACT_ATOMS: atom_id res chain seq x y z
N MET A 1 2.53 -5.24 -21.68
CA MET A 1 1.95 -5.63 -20.39
C MET A 1 0.84 -6.62 -20.71
N ILE A 2 0.93 -7.84 -20.18
CA ILE A 2 -0.10 -8.88 -20.34
C ILE A 2 -0.93 -8.84 -19.05
N ILE A 3 -2.25 -8.88 -19.19
CA ILE A 3 -3.16 -9.02 -18.05
C ILE A 3 -3.38 -10.51 -17.83
N GLU A 4 -3.16 -10.97 -16.59
CA GLU A 4 -3.37 -12.37 -16.23
C GLU A 4 -4.85 -12.72 -16.31
N ALA A 5 -5.12 -13.99 -16.63
CA ALA A 5 -6.47 -14.52 -16.47
C ALA A 5 -6.84 -14.49 -14.98
N ALA A 6 -8.08 -14.09 -14.68
CA ALA A 6 -8.58 -14.08 -13.31
C ALA A 6 -8.53 -15.50 -12.73
N ALA A 7 -7.71 -15.68 -11.70
CA ALA A 7 -7.65 -16.90 -10.90
C ALA A 7 -8.62 -16.80 -9.71
N GLU A 8 -8.91 -17.93 -9.08
CA GLU A 8 -9.65 -17.93 -7.82
C GLU A 8 -8.85 -17.16 -6.76
N THR A 9 -9.53 -16.24 -6.06
CA THR A 9 -8.94 -15.46 -4.97
C THR A 9 -8.68 -16.37 -3.77
N VAL A 10 -7.40 -16.65 -3.48
CA VAL A 10 -6.98 -17.49 -2.36
C VAL A 10 -6.38 -16.64 -1.25
N LYS A 11 -6.62 -17.04 0.00
CA LYS A 11 -6.02 -16.40 1.18
C LYS A 11 -4.50 -16.65 1.19
N ASN A 12 -3.72 -15.60 1.40
CA ASN A 12 -2.26 -15.69 1.45
C ASN A 12 -1.79 -16.40 2.73
N PRO A 13 -0.67 -17.12 2.65
CA PRO A 13 -0.09 -17.79 3.81
C PRO A 13 0.51 -16.76 4.79
N PRO A 14 0.54 -17.07 6.09
CA PRO A 14 0.72 -16.08 7.15
C PRO A 14 2.16 -15.54 7.30
N GLU A 15 3.12 -16.07 6.55
CA GLU A 15 4.54 -15.70 6.72
C GLU A 15 4.81 -14.25 6.26
N GLN A 16 3.98 -13.71 5.36
CA GLN A 16 4.13 -12.36 4.81
C GLN A 16 3.13 -11.35 5.41
N PHE A 17 2.11 -11.82 6.12
CA PHE A 17 0.99 -11.01 6.58
C PHE A 17 0.55 -11.41 7.98
N THR A 18 0.21 -10.41 8.80
CA THR A 18 -0.60 -10.65 10.00
C THR A 18 -2.07 -10.50 9.63
N GLY A 19 -2.90 -11.48 10.00
CA GLY A 19 -4.33 -11.49 9.70
C GLY A 19 -4.66 -11.98 8.29
N ASP A 20 -5.92 -11.83 7.90
CA ASP A 20 -6.44 -12.39 6.65
C ASP A 20 -6.22 -11.43 5.48
N VAL A 21 -5.48 -11.89 4.49
CA VAL A 21 -5.12 -11.12 3.29
C VAL A 21 -5.32 -11.97 2.04
N TRP A 22 -5.81 -11.35 0.97
CA TRP A 22 -5.98 -11.96 -0.34
C TRP A 22 -5.26 -11.13 -1.39
N VAL A 23 -4.52 -11.79 -2.28
CA VAL A 23 -3.76 -11.16 -3.37
C VAL A 23 -4.22 -11.71 -4.71
N ASP A 24 -4.81 -10.85 -5.55
CA ASP A 24 -5.13 -11.17 -6.93
C ASP A 24 -4.11 -10.51 -7.87
N VAL A 25 -3.30 -11.32 -8.54
CA VAL A 25 -2.33 -10.81 -9.52
C VAL A 25 -3.06 -10.37 -10.80
N ILE A 26 -2.80 -9.14 -11.23
CA ILE A 26 -3.35 -8.55 -12.46
C ILE A 26 -2.36 -8.65 -13.61
N ALA A 27 -1.07 -8.45 -13.33
CA ALA A 27 0.01 -8.56 -14.32
C ALA A 27 1.32 -8.97 -13.65
N ALA A 28 2.03 -9.90 -14.28
CA ALA A 28 3.37 -10.32 -13.87
C ALA A 28 4.40 -10.16 -15.00
N PRO A 29 5.71 -10.12 -14.68
CA PRO A 29 6.76 -10.19 -15.69
C PRO A 29 6.78 -11.53 -16.44
N HIS A 30 6.72 -11.49 -17.77
CA HIS A 30 6.85 -12.64 -18.68
C HIS A 30 8.15 -12.63 -19.49
N GLN A 31 8.91 -11.54 -19.44
CA GLN A 31 10.17 -11.37 -20.19
C GLN A 31 11.31 -10.86 -19.30
N PRO A 32 12.59 -11.13 -19.65
CA PRO A 32 13.74 -10.81 -18.81
C PRO A 32 13.97 -9.33 -18.54
N ASP A 33 13.35 -8.42 -19.28
CA ASP A 33 13.40 -6.96 -19.12
C ASP A 33 12.23 -6.41 -18.28
N GLN A 34 11.18 -7.20 -18.07
CA GLN A 34 10.01 -6.81 -17.30
C GLN A 34 10.27 -6.95 -15.79
N ARG A 35 9.85 -5.95 -15.02
CA ARG A 35 10.12 -5.87 -13.57
C ARG A 35 8.90 -5.49 -12.72
N MET A 36 7.81 -5.09 -13.36
CA MET A 36 6.62 -4.60 -12.70
C MET A 36 5.65 -5.76 -12.43
N THR A 37 5.13 -5.81 -11.21
CA THR A 37 4.00 -6.65 -10.83
C THR A 37 2.86 -5.73 -10.43
N VAL A 38 1.64 -6.06 -10.85
CA VAL A 38 0.41 -5.35 -10.46
C VAL A 38 -0.52 -6.37 -9.83
N ALA A 39 -1.05 -6.04 -8.65
CA ALA A 39 -2.00 -6.89 -7.95
C ALA A 39 -3.04 -6.04 -7.21
N THR A 40 -4.24 -6.58 -7.05
CA THR A 40 -5.19 -6.09 -6.05
C THR A 40 -5.00 -6.87 -4.77
N VAL A 41 -4.80 -6.16 -3.66
CA VAL A 41 -4.63 -6.76 -2.34
C VAL A 41 -5.78 -6.33 -1.46
N ARG A 42 -6.45 -7.29 -0.81
CA ARG A 42 -7.54 -7.03 0.13
C ARG A 42 -7.11 -7.47 1.53
N PHE A 43 -7.30 -6.58 2.49
CA PHE A 43 -6.98 -6.80 3.89
C PHE A 43 -8.28 -6.88 4.68
N ALA A 44 -8.46 -7.93 5.48
CA ALA A 44 -9.48 -7.93 6.52
C ALA A 44 -9.17 -6.82 7.55
N PRO A 45 -10.16 -6.33 8.31
CA PRO A 45 -9.91 -5.36 9.38
C PRO A 45 -8.79 -5.81 10.33
N GLY A 46 -7.77 -4.97 10.49
CA GLY A 46 -6.60 -5.23 11.34
C GLY A 46 -5.48 -6.07 10.67
N ALA A 47 -5.70 -6.59 9.47
CA ALA A 47 -4.67 -7.29 8.71
C ALA A 47 -3.64 -6.32 8.13
N ARG A 48 -2.38 -6.74 8.01
CA ARG A 48 -1.26 -5.91 7.54
C ARG A 48 -0.10 -6.76 7.02
N THR A 49 0.74 -6.16 6.20
CA THR A 49 1.99 -6.78 5.76
C THR A 49 3.00 -6.87 6.90
N ALA A 50 3.90 -7.85 6.84
CA ALA A 50 5.16 -7.78 7.58
C ALA A 50 5.98 -6.56 7.11
N TRP A 51 6.94 -6.11 7.92
CA TRP A 51 7.90 -5.08 7.50
C TRP A 51 8.75 -5.59 6.34
N HIS A 52 8.82 -4.81 5.28
CA HIS A 52 9.58 -5.14 4.07
C HIS A 52 9.96 -3.88 3.31
N SER A 53 10.84 -4.02 2.33
CA SER A 53 11.22 -2.95 1.41
C SER A 53 11.25 -3.47 -0.04
N HIS A 54 10.98 -2.57 -0.98
CA HIS A 54 11.12 -2.85 -2.41
C HIS A 54 12.26 -2.01 -2.96
N ALA A 55 13.28 -2.65 -3.54
CA ALA A 55 14.48 -1.99 -4.07
C ALA A 55 14.19 -0.93 -5.15
N ARG A 56 13.03 -0.99 -5.80
CA ARG A 56 12.58 -0.05 -6.85
C ARG A 56 11.37 0.78 -6.41
N GLY A 57 11.07 0.81 -5.12
CA GLY A 57 9.87 1.43 -4.58
C GLY A 57 8.61 0.60 -4.82
N GLN A 58 7.49 1.10 -4.32
CA GLN A 58 6.16 0.52 -4.46
C GLN A 58 5.15 1.67 -4.64
N TYR A 59 4.19 1.47 -5.54
CA TYR A 59 3.04 2.36 -5.70
C TYR A 59 1.80 1.65 -5.19
N LEU A 60 1.01 2.35 -4.38
CA LEU A 60 -0.24 1.85 -3.82
C LEU A 60 -1.36 2.81 -4.19
N ARG A 61 -2.47 2.27 -4.70
CA ARG A 61 -3.71 3.00 -4.93
C ARG A 61 -4.79 2.33 -4.11
N VAL A 62 -5.36 3.06 -3.15
CA VAL A 62 -6.51 2.57 -2.38
C VAL A 62 -7.73 2.63 -3.29
N THR A 63 -8.38 1.49 -3.50
CA THR A 63 -9.58 1.38 -4.35
C THR A 63 -10.87 1.29 -3.54
N GLN A 64 -10.79 0.86 -2.28
CA GLN A 64 -11.92 0.77 -1.35
C GLN A 64 -11.43 0.76 0.10
N GLY A 65 -12.20 1.35 1.00
CA GLY A 65 -11.95 1.34 2.45
C GLY A 65 -10.93 2.39 2.90
N ILE A 66 -10.43 2.23 4.13
CA ILE A 66 -9.42 3.11 4.72
C ILE A 66 -8.15 2.28 4.95
N ALA A 67 -7.04 2.72 4.37
CA ALA A 67 -5.73 2.11 4.57
C ALA A 67 -4.88 2.95 5.52
N ARG A 68 -3.90 2.30 6.15
CA ARG A 68 -2.85 2.96 6.92
C ARG A 68 -1.49 2.59 6.34
N PHE A 69 -0.62 3.58 6.22
CA PHE A 69 0.75 3.40 5.74
C PHE A 69 1.73 3.79 6.84
N ALA A 70 2.79 3.02 6.98
CA ALA A 70 3.89 3.33 7.87
C ALA A 70 5.20 3.20 7.09
N MET A 71 6.05 4.21 7.21
CA MET A 71 7.38 4.25 6.60
C MET A 71 8.42 4.38 7.71
N LEU A 72 9.50 3.62 7.59
CA LEU A 72 10.62 3.71 8.52
C LEU A 72 11.47 4.93 8.16
N GLU A 73 11.43 5.97 8.98
CA GLU A 73 12.47 7.00 9.01
C GLU A 73 13.64 6.44 9.85
N ALA A 74 14.86 6.44 9.32
CA ALA A 74 15.98 5.68 9.86
C ALA A 74 16.20 5.88 11.38
N GLY A 75 16.18 4.80 12.17
CA GLY A 75 16.67 4.83 13.56
C GLY A 75 16.26 3.67 14.47
N ASP A 76 14.97 3.33 14.55
CA ASP A 76 14.45 2.47 15.63
C ASP A 76 13.67 1.25 15.14
N ASP A 77 13.54 0.24 16.02
CA ASP A 77 12.70 -0.94 15.81
C ASP A 77 11.24 -0.51 15.54
N PRO A 78 10.69 -0.82 14.36
CA PRO A 78 9.35 -0.38 14.00
C PRO A 78 8.24 -1.03 14.83
N ALA A 79 8.51 -2.16 15.51
CA ALA A 79 7.57 -2.75 16.45
C ALA A 79 7.32 -1.85 17.67
N THR A 80 8.24 -0.93 17.98
CA THR A 80 8.19 -0.07 19.17
C THR A 80 8.04 1.43 18.87
N THR A 81 8.33 1.89 17.65
CA THR A 81 8.40 3.33 17.32
C THR A 81 7.34 3.82 16.31
N THR A 82 6.41 2.95 15.89
CA THR A 82 5.35 3.36 14.94
C THR A 82 4.36 4.33 15.59
N THR A 83 4.46 5.61 15.23
CA THR A 83 3.47 6.64 15.58
C THR A 83 2.56 6.89 14.38
N TRP A 84 1.26 6.60 14.54
CA TRP A 84 0.28 6.89 13.51
C TRP A 84 0.01 8.41 13.45
N ARG A 85 0.31 9.04 12.31
CA ARG A 85 -0.08 10.42 12.04
C ARG A 85 -1.55 10.50 11.63
N GLU A 86 -2.07 11.72 11.56
CA GLU A 86 -3.42 11.97 11.03
C GLU A 86 -3.56 11.43 9.60
N HIS A 87 -4.81 11.13 9.23
CA HIS A 87 -5.12 10.63 7.90
C HIS A 87 -4.76 11.69 6.85
N VAL A 88 -3.98 11.31 5.84
CA VAL A 88 -3.64 12.13 4.68
C VAL A 88 -4.62 11.79 3.56
N THR A 89 -5.33 12.78 3.05
CA THR A 89 -6.27 12.60 1.92
C THR A 89 -5.53 12.63 0.58
N ASP A 90 -6.20 12.22 -0.50
CA ASP A 90 -5.62 12.28 -1.86
C ASP A 90 -5.28 13.74 -2.26
N ASP A 91 -6.08 14.72 -1.82
CA ASP A 91 -5.85 16.14 -2.09
C ASP A 91 -4.64 16.69 -1.33
N ASP A 92 -4.43 16.23 -0.08
CA ASP A 92 -3.25 16.57 0.72
C ASP A 92 -1.98 16.03 0.07
N TYR A 93 -2.03 14.82 -0.50
CA TYR A 93 -0.89 14.21 -1.18
C TYR A 93 -0.54 14.93 -2.50
N ALA A 94 -1.54 15.40 -3.24
CA ALA A 94 -1.36 16.15 -4.48
C ALA A 94 -0.84 17.59 -4.27
N GLY A 95 -0.74 18.06 -3.02
CA GLY A 95 -0.28 19.41 -2.68
C GLY A 95 -1.31 20.50 -2.98
N THR A 96 -2.59 20.12 -3.14
CA THR A 96 -3.71 21.03 -3.43
C THR A 96 -4.49 21.39 -2.16
N THR A 97 -3.80 21.83 -1.11
CA THR A 97 -4.49 22.52 -0.02
C THR A 97 -4.69 23.97 -0.40
N VAL A 98 -5.93 24.33 -0.74
CA VAL A 98 -6.36 25.74 -0.79
C VAL A 98 -6.27 26.27 0.63
N ASP A 99 -5.42 27.26 0.87
CA ASP A 99 -5.29 27.91 2.18
C ASP A 99 -6.53 28.80 2.41
N GLU A 100 -7.54 28.31 3.12
CA GLU A 100 -8.74 29.07 3.48
C GLU A 100 -8.49 30.11 4.61
N ARG A 101 -7.25 30.57 4.82
CA ARG A 101 -6.90 31.59 5.83
C ARG A 101 -6.60 32.99 5.29
N GLU A 102 -6.98 33.31 4.05
CA GLU A 102 -6.78 34.67 3.49
C GLU A 102 -8.07 35.39 3.01
N GLU A 103 -9.24 35.07 3.54
CA GLU A 103 -10.44 35.92 3.42
C GLU A 103 -10.95 36.41 4.80
N SER A 104 -10.08 37.14 5.50
CA SER A 104 -10.54 38.10 6.52
C SER A 104 -9.47 39.16 6.77
N ARG A 105 -9.34 40.12 5.85
CA ARG A 105 -8.87 41.47 6.17
C ARG A 105 -9.37 42.50 5.17
#